data_AF-A0A427KNY3-F1
#
_entry.id   AF-A0A427KNY3-F1
#
_cell.length_a   1.000
_cell.length_b   1.000
_cell.length_c   1.000
_cell.angle_alpha   90.00
_cell.angle_beta   90.00
_cell.angle_gamma   90.00
#
_symmetry.space_group_name_H-M   'P 1'
#
loop_
_entity.id
_entity.type
_entity.pdbx_description
1 polymer ?
#
loop_
_entity_poly.entity_id
_entity_poly.type
_entity_poly.pdbx_seq_one_letter_code
_entity_poly.pdbx_strand_id
1 'polypeptide(L)'
;MSEYHNLLHVIRARICENRNMSQSAYYQGSQQDNQIRNRTALIFTLEMVLHQHRLKYATIFNPLEGKSALYHMIFMKTHWLPSDIRNLSLEDALFVIQEELRIDNLSSDAQEVLRNFNLPSVSFLFEDFPEEDWNHTENSTFLRSLMQKVNQ
;
A
#
# COMPACT_ATOMS: atom_id res chain seq x y z
N MET A 1 -15.43 -13.13 -0.42
CA MET A 1 -14.94 -11.74 -0.27
C MET A 1 -14.00 -11.45 -1.44
N SER A 2 -13.94 -10.21 -1.94
CA SER A 2 -13.02 -9.84 -3.02
C SER A 2 -11.56 -9.86 -2.53
N GLU A 3 -10.60 -10.17 -3.40
CA GLU A 3 -9.17 -10.19 -3.05
C GLU A 3 -8.69 -8.82 -2.55
N TYR A 4 -9.27 -7.73 -3.07
CA TYR A 4 -9.03 -6.37 -2.58
C TYR A 4 -9.42 -6.20 -1.10
N HIS A 5 -10.57 -6.74 -0.68
CA HIS A 5 -11.00 -6.68 0.71
C HIS A 5 -10.10 -7.55 1.62
N ASN A 6 -9.69 -8.72 1.13
CA ASN A 6 -8.77 -9.60 1.87
C ASN A 6 -7.43 -8.91 2.10
N LEU A 7 -6.86 -8.29 1.05
CA LEU A 7 -5.61 -7.54 1.13
C LEU A 7 -5.72 -6.38 2.13
N LEU A 8 -6.79 -5.58 2.04
CA LEU A 8 -7.02 -4.47 2.97
C LEU A 8 -7.11 -4.96 4.43
N HIS A 9 -7.78 -6.09 4.66
CA HIS A 9 -7.92 -6.68 5.98
C HIS A 9 -6.58 -7.16 6.56
N VAL A 10 -5.75 -7.83 5.74
CA VAL A 10 -4.43 -8.30 6.15
C VAL A 10 -3.48 -7.15 6.44
N ILE A 11 -3.48 -6.11 5.62
CA ILE A 11 -2.72 -4.88 5.88
C ILE A 11 -3.14 -4.27 7.22
N ARG A 12 -4.45 -4.15 7.48
CA ARG A 12 -4.95 -3.63 8.76
C ARG A 12 -4.47 -4.49 9.94
N ALA A 13 -4.52 -5.81 9.81
CA ALA A 13 -4.07 -6.73 10.85
C ALA A 13 -2.58 -6.53 11.17
N ARG A 14 -1.73 -6.41 10.14
CA ARG A 14 -0.29 -6.14 10.28
C ARG A 14 -0.01 -4.83 11.04
N ILE A 15 -0.70 -3.75 10.68
CA ILE A 15 -0.56 -2.44 11.33
C ILE A 15 -0.92 -2.50 12.81
N CYS A 16 -1.98 -3.25 13.16
CA CYS A 16 -2.35 -3.48 14.56
C CYS A 16 -1.30 -4.32 15.31
N GLU A 17 -0.82 -5.41 14.69
CA GLU A 17 0.19 -6.31 15.27
C GLU A 17 1.48 -5.56 15.61
N ASN A 18 2.00 -4.76 14.67
CA ASN A 18 3.24 -3.99 14.87
C ASN A 18 3.17 -3.00 16.03
N ARG A 19 1.95 -2.60 16.42
CA ARG A 19 1.70 -1.66 17.51
C ARG A 19 1.26 -2.35 18.80
N ASN A 20 1.28 -3.69 18.85
CA ASN A 20 0.76 -4.50 19.95
C ASN A 20 -0.70 -4.14 20.32
N MET A 21 -1.48 -3.81 19.29
CA MET A 21 -2.84 -3.30 19.43
C MET A 21 -3.85 -4.42 19.21
N SER A 22 -4.75 -4.65 20.17
CA SER A 22 -5.86 -5.60 19.97
C SER A 22 -6.88 -5.02 19.00
N GLN A 23 -7.30 -5.80 18.00
CA GLN A 23 -8.34 -5.40 17.04
C GLN A 23 -9.67 -5.03 17.73
N SER A 24 -9.92 -5.55 18.93
CA SER A 24 -11.12 -5.29 19.74
C SER A 24 -11.01 -4.10 20.70
N ALA A 25 -9.85 -3.45 20.83
CA ALA A 25 -9.61 -2.43 21.85
C ALA A 25 -10.08 -1.01 21.47
N TYR A 26 -10.48 -0.78 20.22
CA TYR A 26 -10.85 0.55 19.73
C TYR A 26 -12.34 0.67 19.48
N TYR A 27 -12.95 1.72 20.01
CA TYR A 27 -14.26 2.15 19.55
C TYR A 27 -14.12 2.86 18.20
N GLN A 28 -15.10 2.64 17.33
CA GLN A 28 -15.16 3.24 16.01
C GLN A 28 -15.08 4.77 16.10
N GLY A 29 -14.18 5.38 15.33
CA GLY A 29 -13.98 6.83 15.28
C GLY A 29 -13.06 7.41 16.36
N SER A 30 -12.49 6.58 17.24
CA SER A 30 -11.37 7.00 18.10
C SER A 30 -10.18 7.50 17.28
N GLN A 31 -9.32 8.32 17.89
CA GLN A 31 -8.08 8.79 17.25
C GLN A 31 -7.25 7.62 16.71
N GLN A 32 -7.12 6.55 17.49
CA GLN A 32 -6.35 5.36 17.14
C GLN A 32 -7.00 4.56 16.00
N ASP A 33 -8.32 4.35 16.02
CA ASP A 33 -9.03 3.72 14.89
C ASP A 33 -8.82 4.52 13.59
N ASN A 34 -8.89 5.85 13.67
CA ASN A 34 -8.65 6.70 12.50
C ASN A 34 -7.18 6.67 12.02
N GLN A 35 -6.20 6.62 12.92
CA GLN A 35 -4.79 6.45 12.56
C GLN A 35 -4.54 5.11 11.85
N ILE A 36 -5.10 4.01 12.39
CA ILE A 36 -5.02 2.67 11.78
C ILE A 36 -5.66 2.68 10.39
N ARG A 37 -6.85 3.28 10.25
CA ARG A 37 -7.53 3.37 8.96
C ARG A 37 -6.72 4.14 7.93
N ASN A 38 -6.17 5.29 8.31
CA ASN A 38 -5.32 6.08 7.42
C ASN A 38 -4.06 5.33 7.01
N ARG A 39 -3.38 4.67 7.95
CA ARG A 39 -2.19 3.88 7.63
C ARG A 39 -2.53 2.70 6.71
N THR A 40 -3.63 2.02 6.98
CA THR A 40 -4.11 0.90 6.16
C THR A 40 -4.41 1.36 4.73
N ALA A 41 -5.10 2.50 4.60
CA ALA A 41 -5.43 3.07 3.30
C ALA A 41 -4.18 3.49 2.51
N LEU A 42 -3.19 4.07 3.18
CA LEU A 42 -1.92 4.45 2.58
C LEU A 42 -1.16 3.23 2.03
N ILE A 43 -0.97 2.19 2.85
CA ILE A 43 -0.27 0.97 2.41
C ILE A 43 -1.07 0.24 1.32
N PHE A 44 -2.40 0.20 1.42
CA PHE A 44 -3.24 -0.38 0.37
C PHE A 44 -3.12 0.39 -0.95
N THR A 45 -3.15 1.73 -0.89
CA THR A 45 -2.98 2.58 -2.07
C THR A 45 -1.62 2.36 -2.70
N LEU A 46 -0.55 2.30 -1.89
CA LEU A 46 0.80 1.94 -2.35
C LEU A 46 0.78 0.59 -3.09
N GLU A 47 0.22 -0.46 -2.52
CA GLU A 47 0.16 -1.79 -3.15
C GLU A 47 -0.59 -1.76 -4.49
N MET A 48 -1.70 -1.01 -4.59
CA MET A 48 -2.46 -0.88 -5.83
C MET A 48 -1.68 -0.13 -6.91
N VAL A 49 -1.02 0.98 -6.54
CA VAL A 49 -0.17 1.76 -7.45
C VAL A 49 1.01 0.92 -7.95
N LEU A 50 1.70 0.23 -7.05
CA LEU A 50 2.82 -0.66 -7.43
C LEU A 50 2.35 -1.87 -8.24
N HIS A 51 1.15 -2.38 -7.98
CA HIS A 51 0.55 -3.43 -8.78
C HIS A 51 0.31 -2.98 -10.23
N GLN A 52 -0.32 -1.83 -10.43
CA GLN A 52 -0.52 -1.26 -11.77
C GLN A 52 0.81 -0.99 -12.48
N HIS A 53 1.81 -0.48 -11.75
CA HIS A 53 3.16 -0.27 -12.28
C HIS A 53 3.80 -1.57 -12.77
N ARG A 54 3.65 -2.66 -12.03
CA ARG A 54 4.13 -3.99 -12.45
C ARG A 54 3.42 -4.48 -13.70
N LEU A 55 2.10 -4.31 -13.80
CA LEU A 55 1.36 -4.70 -15.01
C LEU A 55 1.90 -4.00 -16.27
N LYS A 56 2.45 -2.79 -16.12
CA LYS A 56 2.99 -2.00 -17.24
C LYS A 56 4.47 -2.28 -17.55
N TYR A 57 5.31 -2.49 -16.53
CA TYR A 57 6.77 -2.51 -16.70
C TYR A 57 7.45 -3.83 -16.35
N ALA A 58 6.75 -4.74 -15.66
CA ALA A 58 7.33 -6.03 -15.34
C ALA A 58 7.57 -6.86 -16.61
N THR A 59 8.63 -7.66 -16.58
CA THR A 59 8.96 -8.60 -17.65
C THR A 59 9.08 -10.00 -17.07
N ILE A 60 9.10 -11.02 -17.92
CA ILE A 60 9.34 -12.41 -17.49
C ILE A 60 10.71 -12.59 -16.81
N PHE A 61 11.66 -11.70 -17.07
CA PHE A 61 13.01 -11.74 -16.49
C PHE A 61 13.12 -10.93 -15.20
N ASN A 62 12.25 -9.94 -15.02
CA ASN A 62 12.19 -9.12 -13.81
C ASN A 62 10.72 -8.74 -13.50
N PRO A 63 10.08 -9.44 -12.54
CA PRO A 63 8.68 -9.21 -12.19
C PRO A 63 8.45 -7.94 -11.35
N LEU A 64 9.52 -7.24 -10.94
CA LEU A 64 9.47 -6.02 -10.13
C LEU A 64 8.70 -6.22 -8.80
N GLU A 65 8.94 -7.31 -8.07
CA GLU A 65 8.21 -7.57 -6.82
C GLU A 65 8.61 -6.63 -5.66
N GLY A 66 7.62 -6.27 -4.83
CA GLY A 66 7.79 -5.48 -3.60
C GLY A 66 8.56 -4.17 -3.82
N LYS A 67 9.61 -3.96 -3.02
CA LYS A 67 10.48 -2.77 -3.11
C LYS A 67 11.05 -2.52 -4.51
N SER A 68 11.21 -3.56 -5.34
CA SER A 68 11.73 -3.39 -6.71
C SER A 68 10.79 -2.57 -7.60
N ALA A 69 9.46 -2.75 -7.47
CA ALA A 69 8.49 -1.90 -8.18
C ALA A 69 8.59 -0.45 -7.73
N LEU A 70 8.70 -0.21 -6.42
CA LEU A 70 8.81 1.13 -5.85
C LEU A 70 10.07 1.84 -6.36
N TYR A 71 11.22 1.16 -6.30
CA TYR A 71 12.47 1.71 -6.80
C TYR A 71 12.45 1.97 -8.30
N HIS A 72 11.85 1.08 -9.08
CA HIS A 72 11.69 1.28 -10.51
C HIS A 72 10.77 2.47 -10.82
N MET A 73 9.68 2.64 -10.07
CA MET A 73 8.78 3.79 -10.19
C MET A 73 9.51 5.11 -9.88
N ILE A 74 10.22 5.17 -8.76
CA ILE A 74 11.02 6.34 -8.39
C ILE A 74 12.04 6.66 -9.47
N PHE A 75 12.75 5.65 -9.98
CA PHE A 75 13.71 5.83 -11.08
C PHE A 75 13.05 6.43 -12.33
N MET A 76 11.90 5.90 -12.75
CA MET A 76 11.19 6.41 -13.93
C MET A 76 10.68 7.85 -13.75
N LYS A 77 10.35 8.24 -12.52
CA LYS A 77 9.83 9.56 -12.19
C LYS A 77 10.92 10.63 -12.02
N THR A 78 12.04 10.25 -11.42
CA THR A 78 13.06 11.20 -10.96
C THR A 78 14.36 11.12 -11.75
N HIS A 79 14.62 9.99 -12.41
CA HIS A 79 15.90 9.64 -13.01
C HIS A 79 17.09 9.68 -12.04
N TRP A 80 16.84 9.55 -10.73
CA TRP A 80 17.90 9.44 -9.73
C TRP A 80 18.72 8.16 -9.90
N LEU A 81 19.93 8.15 -9.36
CA LEU A 81 20.77 6.96 -9.40
C LEU A 81 20.12 5.82 -8.59
N PRO A 82 20.14 4.58 -9.09
CA PRO A 82 19.61 3.43 -8.34
C PRO A 82 20.25 3.24 -6.96
N SER A 83 21.50 3.69 -6.76
CA SER A 83 22.15 3.70 -5.44
C SER A 83 21.42 4.59 -4.46
N ASP A 84 21.04 5.80 -4.90
CA ASP A 84 20.42 6.81 -4.07
C ASP A 84 18.99 6.38 -3.72
N ILE A 85 18.27 5.83 -4.70
CA ILE A 85 16.91 5.30 -4.52
C ILE A 85 16.89 4.17 -3.49
N ARG A 86 17.88 3.26 -3.51
CA ARG A 86 17.95 2.13 -2.56
C ARG A 86 18.29 2.56 -1.13
N ASN A 87 18.79 3.77 -0.95
CA ASN A 87 19.11 4.33 0.37
C ASN A 87 17.94 5.13 0.98
N LEU A 88 16.84 5.33 0.24
CA LEU A 88 15.67 6.01 0.75
C LEU A 88 14.99 5.16 1.83
N SER A 89 14.56 5.82 2.92
CA SER A 89 13.59 5.22 3.82
C SER A 89 12.26 5.03 3.09
N LEU A 90 11.38 4.17 3.62
CA LEU A 90 10.03 4.03 3.08
C LEU A 90 9.26 5.35 3.10
N GLU A 91 9.42 6.18 4.14
CA GLU A 91 8.80 7.50 4.22
C GLU A 91 9.27 8.43 3.10
N ASP A 92 10.59 8.50 2.87
CA ASP A 92 11.15 9.32 1.79
C ASP A 92 10.69 8.83 0.42
N ALA A 93 10.62 7.51 0.24
CA ALA A 93 10.14 6.91 -0.99
C ALA A 93 8.66 7.27 -1.25
N LEU A 94 7.80 7.20 -0.22
CA LEU A 94 6.40 7.61 -0.28
C LEU A 94 6.25 9.11 -0.60
N PHE A 95 7.09 9.95 0.00
CA PHE A 95 7.12 11.38 -0.28
C PHE A 95 7.44 11.65 -1.77
N VAL A 96 8.42 10.95 -2.33
CA VAL A 96 8.80 11.11 -3.75
C VAL A 96 7.67 10.72 -4.71
N ILE A 97 6.86 9.71 -4.34
CA ILE A 97 5.72 9.24 -5.15
C ILE A 97 4.36 9.80 -4.71
N GLN A 98 4.33 10.87 -3.89
CA GLN A 98 3.11 11.38 -3.27
C GLN A 98 1.96 11.65 -4.25
N GLU A 99 2.27 12.11 -5.47
CA GLU A 99 1.25 12.36 -6.49
C GLU A 99 0.57 11.09 -7.03
N GLU A 100 1.26 9.95 -6.96
CA GLU A 100 0.76 8.65 -7.40
C GLU A 100 -0.19 8.05 -6.37
N LEU A 101 -0.02 8.39 -5.09
CA LEU A 101 -0.79 7.88 -3.94
C LEU A 101 -2.19 8.50 -3.81
N ARG A 102 -2.79 8.96 -4.92
CA ARG A 102 -4.16 9.49 -4.95
C ARG A 102 -5.15 8.37 -5.20
N ILE A 103 -6.25 8.36 -4.44
CA ILE A 103 -7.34 7.37 -4.61
C ILE A 103 -7.88 7.39 -6.05
N ASP A 104 -7.91 8.57 -6.68
CA ASP A 104 -8.39 8.74 -8.06
C ASP A 104 -7.53 8.02 -9.11
N ASN A 105 -6.28 7.66 -8.78
CA ASN A 105 -5.39 6.90 -9.67
C ASN A 105 -5.68 5.38 -9.61
N LEU A 106 -6.46 4.92 -8.64
CA LEU A 106 -6.74 3.48 -8.44
C LEU A 106 -7.84 2.96 -9.38
N SER A 107 -7.91 1.64 -9.56
CA SER A 107 -9.02 1.01 -10.29
C SER A 107 -10.36 1.22 -9.58
N SER A 108 -11.48 1.08 -10.31
CA SER A 108 -12.83 1.21 -9.75
C SER A 108 -13.05 0.32 -8.52
N ASP A 109 -12.60 -0.93 -8.59
CA ASP A 109 -12.77 -1.92 -7.52
C ASP A 109 -11.95 -1.53 -6.27
N ALA A 110 -10.73 -1.04 -6.47
CA ALA A 110 -9.89 -0.57 -5.37
C ALA A 110 -10.46 0.70 -4.72
N GLN A 111 -10.99 1.63 -5.53
CA GLN A 111 -11.69 2.82 -5.03
C GLN A 111 -12.95 2.44 -4.23
N GLU A 112 -13.75 1.50 -4.72
CA GLU A 112 -14.96 1.04 -4.02
C GLU A 112 -14.63 0.44 -2.65
N VAL A 113 -13.58 -0.38 -2.58
CA VAL A 113 -13.12 -0.97 -1.32
C VAL A 113 -12.68 0.10 -0.31
N LEU A 114 -11.96 1.14 -0.75
CA LEU A 114 -11.59 2.26 0.13
C LEU A 114 -12.79 3.11 0.56
N ARG A 115 -13.77 3.34 -0.32
CA ARG A 115 -15.01 4.05 0.04
C ARG A 115 -15.78 3.32 1.14
N ASN A 116 -15.86 1.99 1.05
CA ASN A 116 -16.52 1.16 2.05
C ASN A 116 -15.72 1.02 3.36
N PHE A 117 -14.43 1.37 3.36
CA PHE A 117 -13.57 1.31 4.54
C PHE A 117 -13.80 2.45 5.54
N ASN A 118 -14.68 3.42 5.22
CA ASN A 118 -15.04 4.55 6.09
C ASN A 118 -13.81 5.32 6.57
N LEU A 119 -13.05 5.86 5.62
CA LEU A 119 -11.89 6.71 5.91
C LEU A 119 -12.31 7.98 6.65
N PRO A 120 -11.50 8.47 7.61
CA PRO A 120 -11.75 9.76 8.25
C PRO A 120 -11.64 10.90 7.22
N SER A 121 -12.39 11.98 7.46
CA SER A 121 -12.37 13.17 6.60
C SER A 121 -11.11 14.04 6.76
N VAL A 122 -10.27 13.73 7.75
CA VAL A 122 -9.04 14.45 8.07
C VAL A 122 -7.88 13.48 8.32
N SER A 123 -6.65 13.99 8.23
CA SER A 123 -5.43 13.21 8.46
C SER A 123 -5.19 12.95 9.94
N PHE A 124 -5.29 11.69 10.34
CA PHE A 124 -4.78 11.14 11.58
C PHE A 124 -3.49 10.37 11.28
N LEU A 125 -2.37 10.80 11.86
CA LEU A 125 -1.04 10.23 11.62
C LEU A 125 -0.51 9.60 12.90
N PHE A 126 0.23 8.50 12.75
CA PHE A 126 1.14 8.04 13.79
C PHE A 126 2.38 8.93 13.82
N GLU A 127 3.07 8.98 14.96
CA GLU A 127 4.35 9.69 15.07
C GLU A 127 5.47 8.95 14.32
N ASP A 128 5.31 7.64 14.11
CA ASP A 128 6.29 6.76 13.50
C ASP A 128 5.78 6.09 12.21
N PHE A 129 6.73 5.66 11.36
CA PHE A 129 6.47 4.81 10.20
C PHE A 129 7.41 3.59 10.19
N PRO A 130 7.11 2.55 10.97
CA PRO A 130 7.87 1.31 10.89
C PRO A 130 7.74 0.71 9.48
N GLU A 131 8.86 0.31 8.87
CA GLU A 131 8.84 -0.34 7.55
C GLU A 131 8.05 -1.65 7.57
N GLU A 132 7.96 -2.28 8.74
CA GLU A 132 7.22 -3.51 9.00
C GLU A 132 5.71 -3.37 8.76
N ASP A 133 5.17 -2.14 8.73
CA ASP A 133 3.78 -1.90 8.31
C ASP A 133 3.55 -2.31 6.86
N TRP A 134 4.60 -2.34 6.04
CA TRP A 134 4.56 -2.73 4.65
C TRP A 134 5.17 -4.12 4.42
N ASN A 135 4.38 -5.16 4.71
CA ASN A 135 4.76 -6.54 4.37
C ASN A 135 4.43 -6.89 2.91
N HIS A 136 5.24 -6.39 1.98
CA HIS A 136 5.04 -6.63 0.55
C HIS A 136 5.04 -8.11 0.15
N THR A 137 5.73 -8.98 0.91
CA THR A 137 5.81 -10.41 0.64
C THR A 137 4.47 -11.10 0.92
N GLU A 138 3.85 -10.82 2.06
CA GLU A 138 2.51 -11.31 2.41
C GLU A 138 1.47 -10.76 1.44
N ASN A 139 1.50 -9.45 1.18
CA ASN A 139 0.58 -8.76 0.28
C ASN A 139 0.62 -9.32 -1.14
N SER A 140 1.80 -9.74 -1.63
CA SER A 140 1.99 -10.27 -2.98
C SER A 140 1.10 -11.48 -3.30
N THR A 141 0.71 -12.27 -2.30
CA THR A 141 -0.12 -13.47 -2.46
C THR A 141 -1.52 -13.10 -3.00
N PHE A 142 -2.12 -12.05 -2.46
CA PHE A 142 -3.42 -11.51 -2.90
C PHE A 142 -3.31 -10.83 -4.27
N LEU A 143 -2.19 -10.15 -4.53
CA LEU A 143 -1.97 -9.43 -5.79
C LEU A 143 -1.79 -10.38 -6.98
N ARG A 144 -1.17 -11.56 -6.78
CA ARG A 144 -1.07 -12.60 -7.82
C ARG A 144 -2.45 -13.14 -8.20
N SER A 145 -3.34 -13.34 -7.23
CA SER A 145 -4.73 -13.74 -7.46
C SER A 145 -5.51 -12.70 -8.26
N LEU A 146 -5.23 -11.40 -8.07
CA LEU A 146 -5.80 -10.33 -8.89
C LEU A 146 -5.33 -10.37 -10.35
N MET A 147 -4.04 -10.63 -10.61
CA MET A 147 -3.50 -10.73 -11.98
C MET A 147 -4.17 -11.85 -12.79
N GLN A 148 -4.44 -12.99 -12.16
CA GLN A 148 -5.03 -14.14 -12.83
C GLN A 148 -6.46 -13.88 -13.34
N LYS A 149 -7.20 -12.97 -12.69
CA LYS A 149 -8.55 -12.58 -13.11
C LYS A 149 -8.57 -11.58 -14.27
N VAL A 150 -7.51 -10.79 -14.45
CA VAL A 150 -7.40 -9.85 -15.58
C VAL A 150 -7.06 -10.58 -16.89
N ASN A 151 -6.44 -11.75 -16.79
CA ASN A 151 -6.01 -12.56 -17.94
C ASN A 151 -7.03 -13.66 -18.33
N GLN A 152 -8.23 -13.66 -17.75
CA GLN A 152 -9.35 -14.56 -18.09
C GLN A 152 -10.47 -13.76 -18.75
#